data_AF-A0A2D4HC68-F1
#
_entry.id   AF-A0A2D4HC68-F1
#
_cell.length_a   1.000
_cell.length_b   1.000
_cell.length_c   1.000
_cell.angle_alpha   90.00
_cell.angle_beta   90.00
_cell.angle_gamma   90.00
#
_symmetry.space_group_name_H-M   'P 1'
#
loop_
_entity.id
_entity.type
_entity.pdbx_description
1 polymer ?
#
loop_
_entity_poly.entity_id
_entity_poly.type
_entity_poly.pdbx_seq_one_letter_code
_entity_poly.pdbx_strand_id
1 'polypeptide(L)'
;VVGPPEGSSRHLSGKLDRHGSGTDSDYDNTQGGDLPLSCMDGKRFLELGKEEDLHLETELLEGDLDGGLPSTEDVILKTEQVTKNIQELLRAAQEFKHDSFVPCSEKIHTAVTEMASLFPKKPALETVRSSLRLLNASAYRLQSECRKTVPPEPGAPVDYQLLTQQVIQ
;
A
#
# COMPACT_ATOMS: atom_id res chain seq x y z
N VAL A 1 42.59 51.47 11.72
CA VAL A 1 43.84 51.85 11.02
C VAL A 1 44.83 50.73 11.28
N VAL A 2 45.53 50.08 10.36
CA VAL A 2 45.56 49.88 8.89
C VAL A 2 46.46 48.62 8.73
N GLY A 3 46.19 47.74 7.75
CA GLY A 3 47.10 46.63 7.37
C GLY A 3 48.36 47.16 6.65
N PRO A 4 48.96 46.50 5.64
CA PRO A 4 49.05 45.09 5.21
C PRO A 4 50.56 44.66 5.13
N PRO A 5 51.01 43.64 4.35
CA PRO A 5 51.16 43.70 2.87
C PRO A 5 50.70 42.40 2.14
N GLU A 6 50.01 42.46 0.99
CA GLU A 6 50.49 42.47 -0.42
C GLU A 6 51.24 41.22 -0.95
N GLY A 7 50.68 40.63 -2.02
CA GLY A 7 51.47 40.14 -3.15
C GLY A 7 51.16 38.75 -3.74
N SER A 8 50.21 38.63 -4.68
CA SER A 8 50.47 38.17 -6.06
C SER A 8 49.23 37.65 -6.80
N SER A 9 48.97 38.31 -7.92
CA SER A 9 48.04 37.96 -9.00
C SER A 9 48.58 36.83 -9.89
N ARG A 10 47.69 36.09 -10.57
CA ARG A 10 47.81 35.45 -11.91
C ARG A 10 46.61 34.47 -12.08
N HIS A 11 45.56 34.82 -12.82
CA HIS A 11 45.32 34.61 -14.26
C HIS A 11 44.94 33.16 -14.67
N LEU A 12 43.65 33.02 -14.97
CA LEU A 12 42.96 32.29 -16.06
C LEU A 12 43.48 30.95 -16.62
N SER A 13 42.46 30.12 -16.92
CA SER A 13 42.37 29.08 -17.96
C SER A 13 42.76 27.65 -17.59
N GLY A 14 41.79 26.75 -17.70
CA GLY A 14 41.98 25.31 -17.68
C GLY A 14 40.66 24.57 -17.77
N LYS A 15 40.10 24.48 -18.99
CA LYS A 15 39.02 23.55 -19.35
C LYS A 15 39.39 22.16 -18.86
N LEU A 16 38.50 21.51 -18.13
CA LEU A 16 38.44 20.06 -18.09
C LEU A 16 37.02 19.65 -18.44
N ASP A 17 36.84 19.45 -19.74
CA ASP A 17 35.81 18.66 -20.36
C ASP A 17 35.61 17.35 -19.58
N ARG A 18 34.53 17.27 -18.78
CA ARG A 18 34.07 16.00 -18.23
C ARG A 18 33.07 15.39 -19.21
N HIS A 19 33.63 14.76 -20.24
CA HIS A 19 32.89 13.81 -21.07
C HIS A 19 32.65 12.50 -20.30
N GLY A 20 31.52 11.87 -20.58
CA GLY A 20 31.26 10.45 -20.32
C GLY A 20 30.67 10.16 -18.94
N SER A 21 29.50 9.55 -18.79
CA SER A 21 28.68 8.83 -19.76
C SER A 21 27.23 8.95 -19.33
N GLY A 22 26.36 9.34 -20.26
CA GLY A 22 24.96 8.95 -20.14
C GLY A 22 24.93 7.43 -20.15
N THR A 23 24.31 6.84 -19.14
CA THR A 23 23.94 5.43 -19.18
C THR A 23 22.95 5.27 -20.32
N ASP A 24 23.45 4.78 -21.45
CA ASP A 24 22.66 4.26 -22.56
C ASP A 24 21.69 3.26 -21.97
N SER A 25 20.43 3.67 -21.85
CA SER A 25 19.38 2.83 -21.30
C SER A 25 18.86 2.00 -22.46
N ASP A 26 19.49 0.85 -22.68
CA ASP A 26 19.00 -0.21 -23.55
C ASP A 26 17.70 -0.78 -22.96
N TYR A 27 16.59 -0.06 -23.15
CA TYR A 27 15.26 -0.63 -22.96
C TYR A 27 14.97 -1.59 -24.12
N ASP A 28 15.40 -2.84 -23.96
CA ASP A 28 14.90 -3.97 -24.74
C ASP A 28 13.46 -4.27 -24.31
N ASN A 29 12.50 -3.69 -25.03
CA ASN A 29 11.11 -4.12 -25.02
C ASN A 29 10.81 -4.82 -26.35
N THR A 30 11.39 -6.00 -26.55
CA THR A 30 10.95 -6.93 -27.60
C THR A 30 10.02 -8.01 -27.02
N GLN A 31 8.75 -7.67 -26.83
CA GLN A 31 7.69 -8.67 -26.88
C GLN A 31 6.43 -8.10 -27.55
N GLY A 32 6.57 -7.89 -28.85
CA GLY A 32 5.49 -7.53 -29.76
C GLY A 32 5.88 -7.96 -31.16
N GLY A 33 6.06 -9.26 -31.36
CA GLY A 33 6.46 -9.87 -32.62
C GLY A 33 5.73 -11.18 -32.83
N ASP A 34 4.61 -11.07 -33.53
CA ASP A 34 4.10 -12.01 -34.52
C ASP A 34 4.41 -13.50 -34.30
N LEU A 35 3.46 -14.24 -33.73
CA LEU A 35 3.31 -15.65 -34.11
C LEU A 35 2.53 -15.69 -35.43
N PRO A 36 3.12 -16.20 -36.53
CA PRO A 36 2.40 -16.37 -37.77
C PRO A 36 1.49 -17.59 -37.62
N LEU A 37 0.18 -17.35 -37.61
CA LEU A 37 -0.82 -18.38 -37.88
C LEU A 37 -0.67 -18.81 -39.35
N SER A 38 0.23 -19.74 -39.59
CA SER A 38 0.41 -20.40 -40.87
C SER A 38 -0.51 -21.62 -40.94
N CYS A 39 -1.41 -21.55 -41.92
CA CYS A 39 -1.90 -22.67 -42.72
C CYS A 39 -3.01 -23.55 -42.10
N MET A 40 -4.28 -23.14 -42.28
CA MET A 40 -5.25 -23.98 -43.00
C MET A 40 -6.16 -23.12 -43.91
N ASP A 41 -6.39 -23.68 -45.09
CA ASP A 41 -6.96 -23.18 -46.35
C ASP A 41 -8.26 -22.35 -46.23
N GLY A 42 -8.32 -21.24 -46.98
CA GLY A 42 -9.50 -20.39 -47.07
C GLY A 42 -10.60 -20.94 -47.99
N LYS A 43 -11.85 -20.53 -47.75
CA LYS A 43 -12.94 -20.45 -48.76
C LYS A 43 -14.23 -19.84 -48.17
N ARG A 44 -14.63 -18.70 -48.76
CA ARG A 44 -15.98 -18.11 -48.92
C ARG A 44 -16.58 -17.39 -47.69
N PHE A 45 -16.70 -16.06 -47.70
CA PHE A 45 -17.63 -15.20 -48.46
C PHE A 45 -19.09 -15.36 -47.97
N LEU A 46 -19.48 -14.41 -47.10
CA LEU A 46 -20.84 -13.94 -46.75
C LEU A 46 -21.97 -14.98 -46.72
N GLU A 47 -22.42 -15.37 -45.52
CA GLU A 47 -23.81 -15.78 -45.30
C GLU A 47 -24.28 -15.32 -43.92
N LEU A 48 -25.32 -14.47 -43.92
CA LEU A 48 -26.10 -14.07 -42.76
C LEU A 48 -26.90 -15.29 -42.25
N GLY A 49 -26.77 -15.65 -40.97
CA GLY A 49 -27.76 -16.52 -40.34
C GLY A 49 -27.35 -17.20 -39.04
N LYS A 50 -27.80 -16.63 -37.92
CA LYS A 50 -28.25 -17.32 -36.69
C LYS A 50 -27.30 -18.30 -35.99
N GLU A 51 -26.71 -17.84 -34.89
CA GLU A 51 -26.36 -18.59 -33.66
C GLU A 51 -25.64 -17.60 -32.72
N GLU A 52 -26.32 -16.84 -31.85
CA GLU A 52 -26.83 -17.28 -30.54
C GLU A 52 -25.88 -18.19 -29.74
N ASP A 53 -24.59 -17.84 -29.52
CA ASP A 53 -23.83 -18.48 -28.40
C ASP A 53 -22.49 -17.84 -27.94
N LEU A 54 -22.23 -16.51 -28.02
CA LEU A 54 -20.98 -15.95 -27.45
C LEU A 54 -21.16 -14.62 -26.73
N HIS A 55 -22.28 -14.45 -26.03
CA HIS A 55 -22.56 -13.23 -25.26
C HIS A 55 -23.15 -13.54 -23.89
N LEU A 56 -22.62 -14.53 -23.16
CA LEU A 56 -23.11 -14.83 -21.80
C LEU A 56 -22.08 -15.50 -20.88
N GLU A 57 -20.79 -15.17 -20.99
CA GLU A 57 -19.80 -15.60 -19.97
C GLU A 57 -19.39 -14.47 -18.99
N THR A 58 -20.02 -13.29 -19.11
CA THR A 58 -19.83 -12.17 -18.16
C THR A 58 -20.99 -12.01 -17.17
N GLU A 59 -22.13 -12.68 -17.38
CA GLU A 59 -23.39 -12.34 -16.68
C GLU A 59 -23.97 -13.44 -15.76
N LEU A 60 -23.19 -14.45 -15.34
CA LEU A 60 -23.69 -15.53 -14.46
C LEU A 60 -22.95 -15.73 -13.11
N LEU A 61 -22.07 -14.81 -12.70
CA LEU A 61 -21.54 -14.78 -11.32
C LEU A 61 -21.95 -13.54 -10.50
N GLU A 62 -22.70 -12.61 -11.10
CA GLU A 62 -23.05 -11.31 -10.50
C GLU A 62 -24.42 -11.34 -9.78
N GLY A 63 -25.12 -12.48 -9.77
CA GLY A 63 -26.55 -12.54 -9.41
C GLY A 63 -26.89 -13.01 -7.98
N ASP A 64 -25.95 -13.55 -7.20
CA ASP A 64 -26.26 -14.13 -5.86
C ASP A 64 -25.30 -13.65 -4.74
N LEU A 65 -24.42 -12.70 -5.03
CA LEU A 65 -23.48 -12.14 -4.03
C LEU A 65 -24.01 -10.90 -3.30
N ASP A 66 -25.19 -10.41 -3.70
CA ASP A 66 -25.68 -9.06 -3.41
C ASP A 66 -26.47 -8.92 -2.09
N GLY A 67 -26.56 -9.98 -1.30
CA GLY A 67 -27.44 -10.03 -0.12
C GLY A 67 -27.00 -9.24 1.12
N GLY A 68 -26.00 -8.35 1.06
CA GLY A 68 -25.63 -7.55 2.24
C GLY A 68 -24.21 -6.99 2.30
N LEU A 69 -23.61 -6.60 1.17
CA LEU A 69 -22.38 -5.83 1.21
C LEU A 69 -22.68 -4.38 1.69
N PRO A 70 -21.80 -3.76 2.48
CA PRO A 70 -22.02 -2.40 2.95
C PRO A 70 -21.96 -1.37 1.82
N SER A 71 -22.54 -0.18 2.06
CA SER A 71 -22.41 0.95 1.15
C SER A 71 -20.93 1.30 0.96
N THR A 72 -20.53 1.57 -0.28
CA THR A 72 -19.18 2.05 -0.61
C THR A 72 -18.82 3.30 0.21
N GLU A 73 -19.78 4.20 0.44
CA GLU A 73 -19.58 5.41 1.25
C GLU A 73 -19.20 5.07 2.70
N ASP A 74 -19.88 4.11 3.33
CA ASP A 74 -19.57 3.68 4.69
C ASP A 74 -18.18 3.06 4.78
N VAL A 75 -17.80 2.24 3.77
CA VAL A 75 -16.48 1.63 3.69
C VAL A 75 -15.40 2.70 3.53
N ILE A 76 -15.63 3.72 2.70
CA ILE A 76 -14.72 4.85 2.52
C ILE A 76 -14.56 5.59 3.86
N LEU A 77 -15.66 6.01 4.49
CA LEU A 77 -15.63 6.74 5.77
C LEU A 77 -14.90 5.96 6.87
N LYS A 78 -15.14 4.65 6.98
CA LYS A 78 -14.41 3.81 7.94
C LYS A 78 -12.94 3.64 7.56
N THR A 79 -12.60 3.58 6.28
CA THR A 79 -11.20 3.51 5.82
C THR A 79 -10.44 4.80 6.12
N GLU A 80 -11.07 5.95 5.91
CA GLU A 80 -10.53 7.26 6.30
C GLU A 80 -10.30 7.33 7.82
N GLN A 81 -11.25 6.82 8.62
CA GLN A 81 -11.09 6.79 10.07
C GLN A 81 -9.92 5.89 10.52
N VAL A 82 -9.75 4.72 9.90
CA VAL A 82 -8.62 3.82 10.18
C VAL A 82 -7.30 4.49 9.79
N THR A 83 -7.21 5.07 8.60
CA THR A 83 -5.98 5.74 8.14
C THR A 83 -5.62 6.95 9.01
N LYS A 84 -6.61 7.75 9.44
CA LYS A 84 -6.40 8.84 10.41
C LYS A 84 -5.84 8.34 11.74
N ASN A 85 -6.40 7.26 12.29
CA ASN A 85 -5.92 6.70 13.56
C ASN A 85 -4.49 6.14 13.43
N ILE A 86 -4.15 5.53 12.29
CA ILE A 86 -2.77 5.10 11.99
C ILE A 86 -1.83 6.31 11.93
N GLN A 87 -2.23 7.41 11.29
CA GLN A 87 -1.43 8.63 11.24
C GLN A 87 -1.17 9.22 12.64
N GLU A 88 -2.16 9.17 13.55
CA GLU A 88 -1.97 9.58 14.95
C GLU A 88 -0.90 8.74 15.66
N LEU A 89 -0.92 7.41 15.47
CA LEU A 89 0.08 6.52 16.04
C LEU A 89 1.49 6.76 15.46
N LEU A 90 1.60 6.90 14.14
CA LEU A 90 2.87 7.19 13.47
C LEU A 90 3.46 8.52 13.94
N ARG A 91 2.62 9.55 14.15
CA ARG A 91 3.04 10.83 14.73
C ARG A 91 3.55 10.66 16.15
N ALA A 92 2.82 9.93 17.01
CA ALA A 92 3.28 9.65 18.38
C ALA A 92 4.61 8.91 18.40
N ALA A 93 4.82 7.95 17.49
CA ALA A 93 6.08 7.22 17.34
C ALA A 93 7.24 8.13 16.94
N GLN A 94 7.03 9.02 15.97
CA GLN A 94 8.03 10.00 15.52
C GLN A 94 8.38 11.03 16.61
N GLU A 95 7.41 11.38 17.45
CA GLU A 95 7.57 12.31 18.57
C GLU A 95 8.04 11.62 19.87
N PHE A 96 8.32 10.30 19.83
CA PHE A 96 8.73 9.49 20.99
C PHE A 96 7.73 9.52 22.17
N LYS A 97 6.42 9.64 21.88
CA LYS A 97 5.32 9.67 22.86
C LYS A 97 4.75 8.28 23.12
N HIS A 98 5.48 7.45 23.83
CA HIS A 98 5.12 6.05 24.08
C HIS A 98 3.88 5.87 24.98
N ASP A 99 3.57 6.86 25.80
CA ASP A 99 2.33 6.98 26.58
C ASP A 99 1.08 7.03 25.68
N SER A 100 1.23 7.53 24.45
CA SER A 100 0.14 7.62 23.47
C SER A 100 -0.07 6.33 22.66
N PHE A 101 0.84 5.35 22.71
CA PHE A 101 0.76 4.16 21.84
C PHE A 101 -0.46 3.29 22.16
N VAL A 102 -0.72 3.04 23.44
CA VAL A 102 -1.88 2.25 23.89
C VAL A 102 -3.19 2.90 23.44
N PRO A 103 -3.50 4.17 23.79
CA PRO A 103 -4.76 4.79 23.38
C PRO A 103 -4.88 4.94 21.85
N CYS A 104 -3.78 5.18 21.12
CA CYS A 104 -3.81 5.17 19.65
C CYS A 104 -4.13 3.78 19.09
N SER A 105 -3.52 2.71 19.62
CA SER A 105 -3.80 1.34 19.18
C SER A 105 -5.24 0.89 19.47
N GLU A 106 -5.82 1.34 20.58
CA GLU A 106 -7.22 1.09 20.92
C GLU A 106 -8.18 1.79 19.95
N LYS A 107 -7.87 3.02 19.54
CA LYS A 107 -8.62 3.72 18.47
C LYS A 107 -8.55 2.99 17.14
N ILE A 108 -7.37 2.49 16.76
CA ILE A 108 -7.20 1.70 15.53
C ILE A 108 -8.01 0.41 15.61
N HIS A 109 -7.90 -0.35 16.70
CA HIS A 109 -8.66 -1.58 16.90
C HIS A 109 -10.17 -1.34 16.84
N THR A 110 -10.65 -0.27 17.47
CA THR A 110 -12.07 0.11 17.46
C THR A 110 -12.53 0.45 16.04
N ALA A 111 -11.81 1.30 15.31
CA ALA A 111 -12.15 1.66 13.94
C ALA A 111 -12.13 0.44 12.98
N VAL A 112 -11.17 -0.49 13.16
CA VAL A 112 -11.12 -1.75 12.41
C VAL A 112 -12.32 -2.64 12.74
N THR A 113 -12.69 -2.74 14.02
CA THR A 113 -13.86 -3.53 14.44
C THR A 113 -15.15 -2.95 13.87
N GLU A 114 -15.29 -1.62 13.87
CA GLU A 114 -16.42 -0.93 13.27
C GLU A 114 -16.47 -1.12 11.74
N MET A 115 -15.32 -1.03 11.05
CA MET A 115 -15.24 -1.36 9.62
C MET A 115 -15.67 -2.80 9.36
N ALA A 116 -15.19 -3.75 10.15
CA ALA A 116 -15.56 -5.15 10.01
C ALA A 116 -17.05 -5.40 10.27
N SER A 117 -17.67 -4.61 11.16
CA SER A 117 -19.09 -4.69 11.48
C SER A 117 -20.02 -4.22 10.35
N LEU A 118 -19.48 -3.48 9.36
CA LEU A 118 -20.19 -3.15 8.15
C LEU A 118 -20.49 -4.39 7.29
N PHE A 119 -19.68 -5.45 7.42
CA PHE A 119 -19.83 -6.67 6.65
C PHE A 119 -20.72 -7.68 7.37
N PRO A 120 -21.45 -8.53 6.62
CA PRO A 120 -22.24 -9.59 7.21
C PRO A 120 -21.32 -10.59 7.92
N LYS A 121 -21.81 -11.25 8.98
CA LYS A 121 -21.01 -12.21 9.78
C LYS A 121 -20.38 -13.33 8.95
N LYS A 122 -20.98 -13.66 7.80
CA LYS A 122 -20.48 -14.64 6.84
C LYS A 122 -20.48 -14.02 5.43
N PRO A 123 -19.44 -13.24 5.07
CA PRO A 123 -19.31 -12.73 3.71
C PRO A 123 -19.22 -13.89 2.72
N ALA A 124 -19.98 -13.82 1.63
CA ALA A 124 -19.98 -14.85 0.60
C ALA A 124 -18.60 -14.95 -0.08
N LEU A 125 -17.97 -13.79 -0.34
CA LEU A 125 -16.66 -13.67 -0.97
C LEU A 125 -15.51 -14.13 -0.04
N GLU A 126 -14.75 -15.14 -0.47
CA GLU A 126 -13.56 -15.63 0.24
C GLU A 126 -12.48 -14.56 0.38
N THR A 127 -12.32 -13.71 -0.63
CA THR A 127 -11.39 -12.57 -0.61
C THR A 127 -11.74 -11.60 0.52
N VAL A 128 -13.03 -11.24 0.67
CA VAL A 128 -13.52 -10.39 1.77
C VAL A 128 -13.29 -11.06 3.12
N ARG A 129 -13.58 -12.36 3.24
CA ARG A 129 -13.31 -13.13 4.47
C ARG A 129 -11.83 -13.11 4.85
N SER A 130 -10.94 -13.35 3.88
CA SER A 130 -9.49 -13.33 4.08
C SER A 130 -8.99 -11.95 4.48
N SER A 131 -9.44 -10.90 3.80
CA SER A 131 -9.09 -9.50 4.11
C SER A 131 -9.54 -9.08 5.50
N LEU A 132 -10.78 -9.39 5.90
CA LEU A 132 -11.28 -9.07 7.25
C LEU A 132 -10.52 -9.81 8.35
N ARG A 133 -10.16 -11.08 8.12
CA ARG A 133 -9.33 -11.84 9.07
C ARG A 133 -7.95 -11.22 9.23
N LEU A 134 -7.32 -10.84 8.12
CA LEU A 134 -6.02 -10.16 8.14
C LEU A 134 -6.11 -8.81 8.86
N LEU A 135 -7.13 -8.00 8.55
CA LEU A 135 -7.30 -6.68 9.15
C LEU A 135 -7.46 -6.77 10.68
N ASN A 136 -8.32 -7.68 11.16
CA ASN A 136 -8.51 -7.91 12.59
C ASN A 136 -7.24 -8.48 13.26
N ALA A 137 -6.58 -9.45 12.62
CA ALA A 137 -5.34 -10.02 13.15
C ALA A 137 -4.22 -8.96 13.27
N SER A 138 -4.08 -8.10 12.26
CA SER A 138 -3.12 -7.01 12.27
C SER A 138 -3.43 -5.98 13.36
N ALA A 139 -4.70 -5.60 13.54
CA ALA A 139 -5.10 -4.68 14.61
C ALA A 139 -4.85 -5.26 16.01
N TYR A 140 -5.15 -6.55 16.21
CA TYR A 140 -4.87 -7.24 17.47
C TYR A 140 -3.38 -7.33 17.76
N ARG A 141 -2.57 -7.69 16.75
CA ARG A 141 -1.11 -7.72 16.86
C ARG A 141 -0.57 -6.35 17.25
N LEU A 142 -0.99 -5.29 16.55
CA LEU A 142 -0.60 -3.91 16.84
C LEU A 142 -0.93 -3.51 18.28
N GLN A 143 -2.15 -3.83 18.74
CA GLN A 143 -2.55 -3.54 20.12
C GLN A 143 -1.68 -4.31 21.14
N SER A 144 -1.38 -5.58 20.87
CA SER A 144 -0.51 -6.39 21.72
C SER A 144 0.91 -5.83 21.78
N GLU A 145 1.44 -5.33 20.67
CA GLU A 145 2.75 -4.67 20.64
C GLU A 145 2.70 -3.36 21.43
N CYS A 146 1.74 -2.47 21.15
CA CYS A 146 1.62 -1.20 21.88
C CYS A 146 1.45 -1.36 23.39
N ARG A 147 0.84 -2.45 23.88
CA ARG A 147 0.73 -2.72 25.33
C ARG A 147 2.07 -2.98 26.01
N LYS A 148 3.11 -3.39 25.26
CA LYS A 148 4.47 -3.57 25.80
C LYS A 148 5.15 -2.24 26.15
N THR A 149 4.56 -1.08 25.79
CA THR A 149 5.04 0.22 26.30
C THR A 149 4.82 0.39 27.79
N VAL A 150 3.91 -0.40 28.39
CA VAL A 150 3.66 -0.37 29.83
C VAL A 150 4.61 -1.38 30.50
N PRO A 151 5.62 -0.92 31.25
CA PRO A 151 6.53 -1.83 31.93
C PRO A 151 5.76 -2.65 32.98
N PRO A 152 6.08 -3.95 33.15
CA PRO A 152 5.39 -4.82 34.11
C PRO A 152 5.60 -4.38 35.57
N GLU A 153 6.73 -3.73 35.85
CA GLU A 153 7.10 -3.16 37.14
C GLU A 153 7.52 -1.70 36.94
N PRO A 154 7.15 -0.76 37.84
CA PRO A 154 7.63 0.62 37.77
C PRO A 154 9.16 0.68 37.79
N GLY A 155 9.78 1.08 36.68
CA GLY A 155 11.24 1.19 36.54
C GLY A 155 11.91 0.08 35.72
N ALA A 156 11.18 -0.92 35.22
CA ALA A 156 11.73 -1.88 34.28
C ALA A 156 12.08 -1.19 32.92
N PRO A 157 13.25 -1.47 32.32
CA PRO A 157 13.62 -0.89 31.04
C PRO A 157 12.75 -1.48 29.91
N VAL A 158 12.20 -0.61 29.07
CA VAL A 158 11.48 -0.97 27.84
C VAL A 158 12.36 -0.58 26.65
N ASP A 159 12.57 -1.50 25.69
CA ASP A 159 13.25 -1.19 24.43
C ASP A 159 12.30 -0.50 23.46
N TYR A 160 12.18 0.81 23.65
CA TYR A 160 11.29 1.65 22.84
C TYR A 160 11.69 1.72 21.36
N GLN A 161 12.95 1.45 21.02
CA GLN A 161 13.42 1.47 19.63
C GLN A 161 12.92 0.23 18.88
N LEU A 162 13.12 -0.95 19.47
CA LEU A 162 12.60 -2.21 18.92
C LEU A 162 11.06 -2.17 18.85
N LEU A 163 10.44 -1.65 19.90
CA LEU A 163 9.00 -1.53 19.98
C LEU A 163 8.42 -0.63 18.90
N THR A 164 9.05 0.53 18.67
CA THR A 164 8.63 1.44 17.60
C THR A 164 8.78 0.78 16.23
N GLN A 165 9.81 -0.04 16.02
CA GLN A 165 9.97 -0.80 14.78
C GLN A 165 8.89 -1.87 14.60
N GLN A 166 8.50 -2.57 15.68
CA GLN A 166 7.42 -3.57 15.65
C GLN A 166 6.05 -2.96 15.39
N VAL A 167 5.79 -1.76 15.94
CA VAL A 167 4.52 -1.04 15.77
C VAL A 167 4.33 -0.53 14.34
N ILE A 168 5.42 -0.25 13.61
CA ILE A 168 5.38 0.31 12.25
C ILE A 168 5.29 -0.76 11.14
N GLN A 169 5.42 -2.06 11.48
CA GLN A 169 5.55 -3.19 10.54
C GLN A 169 4.25 -3.97 10.27
#